data_AF-A0A935RAH9-F1
#
_entry.id   AF-A0A935RAH9-F1
#
_cell.length_a   1.000
_cell.length_b   1.000
_cell.length_c   1.000
_cell.angle_alpha   90.00
_cell.angle_beta   90.00
_cell.angle_gamma   90.00
#
_symmetry.space_group_name_H-M   'P 1'
#
loop_
_entity.id
_entity.type
_entity.pdbx_description
1 polymer ?
#
loop_
_entity_poly.entity_id
_entity_poly.type
_entity_poly.pdbx_seq_one_letter_code
_entity_poly.pdbx_strand_id
1 'polypeptide(L)'
;MRTTIDLSDDLFRRAKAEAALRGRKLKDLVEDGLRRVLDQPDSPTEAPPATTLHDLMRDCCGVAEPTPPDYSVNPVHLDGFGR
;
A
#
# COMPACT_ATOMS: atom_id res chain seq x y z
N MET A 1 4.45 23.92 -23.07
CA MET A 1 5.68 24.73 -23.00
C MET A 1 6.85 23.89 -23.52
N ARG A 2 7.90 24.50 -24.10
CA ARG A 2 9.13 23.78 -24.49
C ARG A 2 10.22 24.12 -23.48
N THR A 3 10.83 23.10 -22.89
CA THR A 3 11.87 23.24 -21.87
C THR A 3 13.04 22.33 -22.25
N THR A 4 14.26 22.81 -22.04
CA THR A 4 15.49 22.02 -22.21
C THR A 4 15.94 21.57 -20.82
N ILE A 5 16.20 20.28 -20.64
CA ILE A 5 16.64 19.68 -19.38
C ILE A 5 17.87 18.81 -19.65
N ASP A 6 18.82 18.81 -18.73
CA ASP A 6 19.95 17.90 -18.75
C ASP A 6 19.54 16.54 -18.15
N LEU A 7 19.77 15.48 -18.91
CA LEU A 7 19.46 14.09 -18.54
C LEU A 7 20.71 13.25 -18.75
N SER A 8 21.01 12.32 -17.84
CA SER A 8 22.10 11.38 -18.08
C SER A 8 21.79 10.50 -19.30
N ASP A 9 22.82 10.19 -20.08
CA ASP A 9 22.70 9.39 -21.30
C ASP A 9 22.03 8.03 -21.04
N ASP A 10 22.37 7.39 -19.92
CA ASP A 10 21.79 6.10 -19.53
C ASP A 10 20.30 6.20 -19.19
N LEU A 11 19.86 7.31 -18.59
CA LEU A 11 18.44 7.54 -18.32
C LEU A 11 17.70 7.85 -19.61
N PHE A 12 18.26 8.67 -20.50
CA PHE A 12 17.68 8.97 -21.79
C PHE A 12 17.50 7.72 -22.66
N ARG A 13 18.52 6.85 -22.72
CA ARG A 13 18.44 5.57 -23.46
C ARG A 13 17.33 4.66 -22.94
N ARG A 14 17.24 4.49 -21.61
CA ARG A 14 16.19 3.68 -20.98
C ARG A 14 14.80 4.26 -21.24
N ALA A 15 14.61 5.55 -21.01
CA ALA A 15 13.33 6.22 -21.24
C ALA A 15 12.88 6.12 -22.71
N LYS A 16 13.81 6.25 -23.65
CA LYS A 16 13.53 6.09 -25.09
C LYS A 16 13.12 4.66 -25.45
N ALA A 17 13.82 3.66 -24.92
CA ALA A 17 13.47 2.26 -25.11
C ALA A 17 12.09 1.94 -24.52
N GLU A 18 11.81 2.41 -23.31
CA GLU A 18 10.52 2.21 -22.63
C GLU A 18 9.36 2.90 -23.36
N ALA A 19 9.58 4.10 -23.90
CA ALA A 19 8.61 4.78 -24.75
C ALA A 19 8.30 3.99 -26.03
N ALA A 20 9.34 3.47 -26.69
CA ALA A 20 9.19 2.64 -27.89
C ALA A 20 8.45 1.33 -27.61
N LEU A 21 8.81 0.62 -26.54
CA LEU A 21 8.15 -0.62 -26.12
C LEU A 21 6.66 -0.40 -25.79
N ARG A 22 6.32 0.76 -25.23
CA ARG A 22 4.92 1.12 -24.91
C ARG A 22 4.15 1.72 -26.08
N GLY A 23 4.80 1.94 -27.24
CA GLY A 23 4.19 2.60 -28.39
C GLY A 23 3.77 4.05 -28.11
N ARG A 24 4.46 4.75 -27.21
CA ARG A 24 4.15 6.15 -26.83
C ARG A 24 5.30 7.08 -27.19
N LYS A 25 5.02 8.39 -27.26
CA LYS A 25 6.06 9.40 -27.46
C LYS A 25 6.85 9.59 -26.17
N LEU A 26 8.16 9.86 -26.29
CA LEU A 26 9.03 10.14 -25.14
C LEU A 26 8.52 11.33 -24.31
N LYS A 27 7.98 12.36 -24.98
CA LYS A 27 7.36 13.53 -24.32
C LYS A 27 6.27 13.12 -23.35
N ASP A 28 5.37 12.24 -23.78
CA ASP A 28 4.22 11.82 -22.97
C ASP A 28 4.70 11.01 -21.75
N LEU A 29 5.71 10.15 -21.93
CA LEU A 29 6.33 9.40 -20.84
C LEU A 29 7.01 10.32 -19.81
N VAL A 30 7.69 11.39 -20.26
CA VAL A 30 8.32 12.38 -19.39
C VAL A 30 7.27 13.21 -18.65
N GLU A 31 6.21 13.65 -19.32
CA GLU A 31 5.11 14.40 -18.69
C GLU A 31 4.39 13.56 -17.62
N ASP A 32 4.09 12.29 -17.91
CA ASP A 32 3.47 11.39 -16.94
C ASP A 32 4.40 11.10 -15.75
N GLY A 33 5.70 10.94 -16.00
CA GLY A 33 6.70 10.77 -14.94
C GLY A 33 6.76 11.98 -14.01
N LEU A 34 6.82 13.19 -14.58
CA LEU A 34 6.84 14.42 -13.78
C LEU A 34 5.54 14.61 -12.99
N ARG A 35 4.40 14.33 -13.60
CA ARG A 35 3.10 14.40 -12.91
C ARG A 35 3.05 13.47 -11.71
N ARG A 36 3.51 12.23 -11.85
CA ARG A 36 3.57 11.27 -10.73
C ARG A 36 4.43 11.77 -9.57
N VAL A 37 5.54 12.44 -9.86
CA VAL A 37 6.42 12.98 -8.80
C VAL A 37 5.75 14.15 -8.09
N LEU A 38 5.03 15.01 -8.82
CA LEU A 38 4.35 16.17 -8.23
C LEU A 38 3.05 15.80 -7.50
N ASP A 39 2.35 14.76 -7.98
CA ASP A 39 1.10 14.27 -7.39
C ASP A 39 1.33 13.30 -6.22
N GLN A 40 2.57 12.80 -6.06
CA GLN A 40 2.94 12.06 -4.86
C GLN A 40 2.96 13.06 -3.69
N PRO A 41 2.06 12.93 -2.69
CA PRO A 41 2.23 13.69 -1.47
C PRO A 41 3.61 13.37 -0.92
N ASP A 42 4.37 14.38 -0.52
CA ASP A 42 5.65 14.23 0.17
C ASP A 42 5.46 13.16 1.23
N SER A 43 5.86 11.93 0.90
CA SER A 43 5.73 10.83 1.83
C SER A 43 6.84 11.11 2.81
N PRO A 44 6.55 11.43 4.08
CA PRO A 44 7.61 11.41 5.06
C PRO A 44 8.24 10.02 4.96
N THR A 45 9.54 9.99 4.67
CA THR A 45 10.36 8.78 4.58
C THR A 45 10.23 7.91 5.85
N GLU A 46 9.68 8.44 6.94
CA GLU A 46 9.06 7.66 8.00
C GLU A 46 7.57 7.45 7.72
N ALA A 47 7.23 6.30 7.14
CA ALA A 47 5.93 5.73 7.45
C ALA A 47 5.86 5.61 8.99
N PRO A 48 4.81 6.17 9.64
CA PRO A 48 4.62 5.90 11.07
C PRO A 48 4.59 4.38 11.27
N PRO A 49 5.11 3.86 12.40
CA PRO A 49 5.12 2.43 12.65
C PRO A 49 3.71 1.90 12.39
N ALA A 50 3.60 0.93 11.49
CA ALA A 50 2.30 0.40 11.08
C ALA A 50 1.54 -0.01 12.35
N THR A 51 0.41 0.65 12.62
CA THR A 51 -0.44 0.33 13.76
C THR A 51 -0.76 -1.15 13.71
N THR A 52 -0.43 -1.89 14.76
CA THR A 52 -0.64 -3.33 14.77
C THR A 52 -2.14 -3.63 14.89
N LEU A 53 -2.58 -4.79 14.41
CA LEU A 53 -3.95 -5.26 14.62
C LEU A 53 -4.31 -5.25 16.13
N HIS A 54 -3.34 -5.59 16.99
CA HIS A 54 -3.49 -5.54 18.43
C HIS A 54 -3.80 -4.12 18.94
N ASP A 55 -3.11 -3.10 18.44
CA ASP A 55 -3.34 -1.71 18.85
C ASP A 55 -4.73 -1.22 18.43
N LEU A 56 -5.23 -1.66 17.27
CA LEU A 56 -6.59 -1.33 16.82
C LEU A 56 -7.67 -2.05 17.62
N MET A 57 -7.39 -3.25 18.14
CA MET A 57 -8.38 -4.10 18.82
C MET A 57 -8.26 -4.10 20.34
N ARG A 58 -7.36 -3.31 20.92
CA ARG A 58 -7.08 -3.26 22.36
C ARG A 58 -8.35 -3.07 23.20
N ASP A 59 -9.23 -2.17 22.77
CA ASP A 59 -10.46 -1.85 23.51
C ASP A 59 -11.55 -2.92 23.35
N CYS A 60 -11.35 -3.88 22.46
CA CYS A 60 -12.25 -5.02 22.26
C CYS A 60 -11.84 -6.27 23.08
N CYS A 61 -10.63 -6.28 23.65
CA CYS A 61 -10.17 -7.37 24.50
C CYS A 61 -10.91 -7.36 25.85
N GLY A 62 -11.63 -8.44 26.17
CA GLY A 62 -12.32 -8.60 27.46
C GLY A 62 -13.67 -7.87 27.59
N VAL A 63 -14.22 -7.33 26.50
CA VAL A 63 -15.52 -6.62 26.52
C VAL A 63 -16.70 -7.53 26.88
N ALA A 64 -16.58 -8.83 26.60
CA ALA A 64 -17.57 -9.80 27.04
C ALA A 64 -17.25 -10.19 28.50
N GLU A 65 -18.08 -9.74 29.44
CA GLU A 65 -18.14 -10.30 30.79
C GLU A 65 -19.60 -10.48 31.23
N PRO A 66 -19.96 -11.62 31.84
CA PRO A 66 -19.09 -12.75 32.15
C PRO A 66 -18.80 -13.63 30.92
N THR A 67 -17.54 -14.01 30.72
CA THR A 67 -17.10 -15.01 29.74
C THR A 67 -16.66 -16.28 30.44
N PRO A 68 -16.99 -17.48 29.92
CA PRO A 68 -16.38 -18.72 30.38
C PRO A 68 -14.85 -18.65 30.31
N PRO A 69 -14.14 -19.28 31.26
CA PRO A 69 -12.68 -19.30 31.31
C PRO A 69 -12.04 -20.01 30.11
N ASP A 70 -12.82 -20.84 29.42
CA ASP A 70 -12.38 -21.59 28.25
C ASP A 70 -13.56 -21.77 27.27
N TYR A 71 -13.38 -21.23 26.06
CA TYR A 71 -14.29 -21.45 24.93
C TYR A 71 -13.86 -22.63 24.05
N SER A 72 -12.62 -23.09 24.18
CA SER A 72 -12.01 -24.16 23.40
C SER A 72 -12.36 -25.56 23.91
N VAL A 73 -12.90 -25.67 25.13
CA VAL A 73 -13.31 -26.96 25.71
C VAL A 73 -14.72 -26.86 26.28
N ASN A 74 -15.73 -26.88 25.41
CA ASN A 74 -17.10 -27.12 25.86
C ASN A 74 -17.89 -28.06 24.93
N PRO A 75 -17.99 -29.36 25.26
CA PRO A 75 -18.79 -30.30 24.48
C PRO A 75 -20.30 -29.99 24.51
N VAL A 76 -20.80 -29.19 25.44
CA VAL A 76 -22.23 -28.81 25.54
C VAL A 76 -22.56 -27.58 24.68
N HIS A 77 -21.63 -26.65 24.47
CA HIS A 77 -21.91 -25.40 23.72
C HIS A 77 -21.65 -25.50 22.21
N LEU A 78 -21.05 -26.60 21.75
CA LEU A 78 -20.85 -26.90 20.33
C LEU A 78 -21.87 -27.91 19.79
N ASP A 79 -22.84 -28.34 20.60
CA ASP A 79 -23.85 -29.27 20.16
C ASP A 79 -24.74 -28.61 19.09
N GLY A 80 -24.87 -29.27 17.93
CA GLY A 80 -25.56 -28.71 16.76
C GLY A 80 -24.79 -27.63 15.97
N PHE A 81 -23.53 -27.31 16.30
CA PHE A 81 -22.76 -26.33 15.55
C PHE A 81 -22.46 -26.80 14.12
N GLY A 82 -22.89 -26.03 13.12
CA GLY A 82 -22.67 -26.33 11.70
C GLY A 82 -23.62 -27.38 11.09
N ARG A 83 -24.71 -27.72 11.76
CA ARG A 83 -25.83 -28.48 11.17
C ARG A 83 -26.97 -27.56 10.75
#